data_AF-A0A7S0WAC5-F1
#
_entry.id   AF-A0A7S0WAC5-F1
#
_cell.length_a   1.000
_cell.length_b   1.000
_cell.length_c   1.000
_cell.angle_alpha   90.00
_cell.angle_beta   90.00
_cell.angle_gamma   90.00
#
_symmetry.space_group_name_H-M   'P 1'
#
loop_
_entity.id
_entity.type
_entity.pdbx_description
1 polymer ?
#
loop_
_entity_poly.entity_id
_entity_poly.type
_entity_poly.pdbx_seq_one_letter_code
_entity_poly.pdbx_strand_id
1 'polypeptide(L)'
;DARTNPSKAHAEWFILKYSACWIASVGVVIALSLYESFGKWGYLLYCGACAAPALAWPLMFPCAADRGRPLGERYIVKANLWIAVFGFIGNYWYTHYFYNVLKADYTFPAHRLNDVPISMYLMTHAYFMFYHVL
;
A
#
# COMPACT_ATOMS: atom_id res chain seq x y z
N ASP A 1 -7.30 18.88 12.27
CA ASP A 1 -7.14 19.08 13.72
C ASP A 1 -7.62 17.82 14.46
N ALA A 2 -6.78 17.23 15.32
CA ALA A 2 -7.12 16.07 16.13
C ALA A 2 -8.37 16.29 17.00
N ARG A 3 -8.69 17.56 17.32
CA ARG A 3 -9.92 17.95 18.03
C ARG A 3 -11.17 17.82 17.16
N THR A 4 -11.05 18.02 15.85
CA THR A 4 -12.17 17.99 14.89
C THR A 4 -12.43 16.60 14.30
N ASN A 5 -11.38 15.82 14.04
CA ASN A 5 -11.50 14.46 13.51
C ASN A 5 -10.44 13.53 14.11
N PRO A 6 -10.70 12.96 15.29
CA PRO A 6 -9.74 12.10 15.98
C PRO A 6 -9.48 10.77 15.25
N SER A 7 -10.43 10.27 14.45
CA SER A 7 -10.26 9.08 13.60
C SER A 7 -9.22 9.33 12.50
N LYS A 8 -9.34 10.47 11.80
CA LYS A 8 -8.35 10.88 10.78
C LYS A 8 -6.97 11.09 11.40
N ALA A 9 -6.88 11.84 12.50
CA ALA A 9 -5.60 12.13 13.15
C ALA A 9 -4.88 10.86 13.63
N HIS A 10 -5.60 9.88 14.18
CA HIS A 10 -5.00 8.60 14.55
C HIS A 10 -4.51 7.82 13.32
N ALA A 11 -5.30 7.82 12.24
CA ALA A 11 -4.92 7.16 10.99
C ALA A 11 -3.65 7.78 10.37
N GLU A 12 -3.54 9.10 10.32
CA GLU A 12 -2.34 9.81 9.84
C GLU A 12 -1.08 9.37 10.62
N TRP A 13 -1.16 9.35 11.95
CA TRP A 13 -0.06 8.93 12.81
C TRP A 13 0.30 7.46 12.64
N PHE A 14 -0.70 6.59 12.51
CA PHE A 14 -0.47 5.18 12.22
C PHE A 14 0.23 5.00 10.87
N ILE A 15 -0.30 5.62 9.82
CA ILE A 15 0.23 5.55 8.45
C ILE A 15 1.67 6.08 8.42
N LEU A 16 1.98 7.18 9.11
CA LEU A 16 3.33 7.73 9.16
C LEU A 16 4.33 6.73 9.75
N LYS A 17 4.02 6.15 10.92
CA LYS A 17 4.90 5.18 11.61
C LYS A 17 5.10 3.92 10.77
N TYR A 18 4.00 3.36 10.29
CA TYR A 18 4.02 2.20 9.40
C TYR A 18 4.80 2.49 8.11
N SER A 19 4.66 3.69 7.55
CA SER A 19 5.36 4.07 6.34
C SER A 19 6.85 4.20 6.54
N ALA A 20 7.28 4.80 7.65
CA ALA A 20 8.69 4.80 8.02
C ALA A 20 9.26 3.37 8.10
N CYS A 21 8.51 2.42 8.65
CA CYS A 21 8.94 1.02 8.73
C CYS A 21 9.11 0.35 7.36
N TRP A 22 8.11 0.43 6.46
CA TRP A 22 8.24 -0.23 5.15
C TRP A 22 9.25 0.49 4.24
N ILE A 23 9.35 1.83 4.32
CA ILE A 23 10.36 2.60 3.58
C ILE A 23 11.77 2.20 4.02
N ALA A 24 12.01 2.12 5.33
CA ALA A 24 13.29 1.66 5.86
C ALA A 24 13.60 0.23 5.43
N SER A 25 12.60 -0.67 5.46
CA SER A 25 12.75 -2.04 4.96
C SER A 25 13.15 -2.08 3.49
N VAL A 26 12.50 -1.28 2.63
CA VAL A 26 12.83 -1.18 1.19
C VAL A 26 14.26 -0.67 1.03
N GLY A 27 14.66 0.34 1.80
CA GLY A 27 16.03 0.86 1.82
C GLY A 27 17.07 -0.23 2.12
N VAL A 28 16.81 -1.09 3.12
CA VAL A 28 17.69 -2.22 3.45
C VAL A 28 17.73 -3.25 2.32
N VAL A 29 16.58 -3.62 1.75
CA VAL A 29 16.50 -4.59 0.64
C VAL A 29 17.31 -4.11 -0.58
N ILE A 30 17.24 -2.82 -0.90
CA ILE A 30 17.99 -2.22 -2.00
C ILE A 30 19.49 -2.14 -1.66
N ALA A 31 19.85 -1.63 -0.47
CA ALA A 31 21.24 -1.42 -0.08
C ALA A 31 22.05 -2.74 -0.02
N LEU A 32 21.38 -3.85 0.27
CA LEU A 32 21.98 -5.18 0.36
C LEU A 32 21.70 -6.06 -0.87
N SER A 33 21.07 -5.51 -1.93
CA SER A 33 20.65 -6.25 -3.12
C SER A 33 19.84 -7.53 -2.85
N LEU A 34 19.09 -7.60 -1.74
CA LEU A 34 18.37 -8.82 -1.35
C LEU A 34 17.31 -9.23 -2.37
N TYR A 35 16.79 -8.25 -3.12
CA TYR A 35 15.79 -8.47 -4.16
C TYR A 35 16.27 -9.39 -5.28
N GLU A 36 17.58 -9.52 -5.51
CA GLU A 36 18.13 -10.44 -6.53
C GLU A 36 17.80 -11.91 -6.23
N SER A 37 17.66 -12.25 -4.95
CA SER A 37 17.28 -13.59 -4.50
C SER A 37 15.78 -13.84 -4.54
N PHE A 38 14.96 -12.81 -4.81
CA PHE A 38 13.51 -12.93 -4.73
C PHE A 38 12.95 -13.57 -6.01
N GLY A 39 12.31 -14.74 -5.83
CA GLY A 39 11.42 -15.29 -6.84
C GLY A 39 10.06 -14.57 -6.88
N LYS A 40 9.16 -15.05 -7.75
CA LYS A 40 7.79 -14.51 -7.90
C LYS A 40 7.05 -14.37 -6.56
N TRP A 41 7.16 -15.40 -5.72
CA TRP A 41 6.55 -15.44 -4.39
C TRP A 41 7.25 -14.54 -3.38
N GLY A 42 8.58 -14.37 -3.49
CA GLY A 42 9.35 -13.48 -2.62
C GLY A 42 8.89 -12.03 -2.78
N TYR A 43 8.77 -11.56 -4.02
CA TYR A 43 8.23 -10.23 -4.30
C TYR A 43 6.78 -10.08 -3.84
N LEU A 44 5.93 -11.07 -4.09
CA LEU A 44 4.53 -11.02 -3.68
C LEU A 44 4.39 -10.95 -2.16
N LEU A 45 5.12 -11.80 -1.44
CA LEU A 45 5.12 -11.82 0.02
C LEU A 45 5.69 -10.54 0.60
N TYR A 46 6.81 -10.04 0.06
CA TYR A 46 7.44 -8.82 0.54
C TYR A 46 6.52 -7.60 0.36
N CYS A 47 6.05 -7.35 -0.85
CA CYS A 47 5.14 -6.23 -1.12
C CYS A 47 3.80 -6.39 -0.39
N GLY A 48 3.31 -7.62 -0.25
CA GLY A 48 2.13 -7.93 0.56
C GLY A 48 2.34 -7.64 2.03
N ALA A 49 3.49 -8.01 2.60
CA ALA A 49 3.86 -7.67 3.98
C ALA A 49 4.02 -6.16 4.17
N CYS A 50 4.52 -5.44 3.16
CA CYS A 50 4.48 -3.99 3.15
C CYS A 50 3.05 -3.48 3.17
N ALA A 51 2.11 -3.96 2.34
CA ALA A 51 0.72 -3.45 2.33
C ALA A 51 -0.14 -3.89 3.52
N ALA A 52 0.15 -5.06 4.11
CA ALA A 52 -0.72 -5.73 5.08
C ALA A 52 -1.04 -4.90 6.33
N PRO A 53 -0.12 -4.16 6.97
CA PRO A 53 -0.46 -3.34 8.13
C PRO A 53 -1.53 -2.31 7.82
N ALA A 54 -1.50 -1.68 6.63
CA ALA A 54 -2.50 -0.68 6.24
C ALA A 54 -3.92 -1.28 6.15
N LEU A 55 -4.03 -2.54 5.73
CA LEU A 55 -5.29 -3.26 5.54
C LEU A 55 -5.79 -3.94 6.82
N ALA A 56 -4.91 -4.66 7.50
CA ALA A 56 -5.28 -5.57 8.58
C ALA A 56 -5.30 -4.90 9.95
N TRP A 57 -4.31 -4.06 10.26
CA TRP A 57 -4.17 -3.44 11.59
C TRP A 57 -5.41 -2.63 12.00
N PRO A 58 -6.01 -1.79 11.14
CA PRO A 58 -7.15 -0.96 11.55
C PRO A 58 -8.45 -1.75 11.73
N LEU A 59 -8.53 -2.96 11.17
CA LEU A 59 -9.66 -3.87 11.34
C LEU A 59 -9.53 -4.66 12.65
N MET A 60 -8.32 -5.11 12.99
CA MET A 60 -8.04 -5.88 14.20
C MET A 60 -7.95 -5.02 15.46
N PHE A 61 -7.37 -3.82 15.35
CA PHE A 61 -7.07 -2.93 16.48
C PHE A 61 -7.62 -1.51 16.22
N PRO A 62 -8.95 -1.32 16.28
CA PRO A 62 -9.54 -0.01 16.03
C PRO A 62 -9.11 1.01 17.09
N CYS A 63 -8.83 2.22 16.64
CA CYS A 63 -8.49 3.34 17.52
C CYS A 63 -9.68 3.70 18.43
N ALA A 64 -9.42 4.40 19.53
CA ALA A 64 -10.47 4.76 20.49
C ALA A 64 -11.65 5.52 19.85
N ALA A 65 -11.38 6.38 18.85
CA ALA A 65 -12.40 7.13 18.13
C ALA A 65 -13.23 6.29 17.15
N ASP A 66 -12.75 5.10 16.78
CA ASP A 66 -13.41 4.18 15.85
C ASP A 66 -14.07 2.98 16.57
N ARG A 67 -13.85 2.83 17.89
CA ARG A 67 -14.52 1.78 18.68
C ARG A 67 -16.03 2.01 18.68
N GLY A 68 -16.78 0.97 18.38
CA GLY A 68 -18.24 1.02 18.29
C GLY A 68 -18.78 1.65 16.99
N ARG A 69 -17.92 2.19 16.11
CA ARG A 69 -18.35 2.72 14.81
C ARG A 69 -18.40 1.64 13.73
N PRO A 70 -19.40 1.66 12.83
CA PRO A 70 -19.43 0.84 11.63
C PRO A 70 -18.16 1.04 10.78
N LEU A 71 -17.72 0.00 10.07
CA LEU A 71 -16.52 0.06 9.22
C LEU A 71 -16.59 1.18 8.18
N GLY A 72 -17.78 1.40 7.61
CA GLY A 72 -18.03 2.44 6.61
C GLY A 72 -17.91 3.87 7.14
N GLU A 73 -17.80 4.09 8.45
CA GLU A 73 -17.60 5.42 9.05
C GLU A 73 -16.13 5.70 9.40
N ARG A 74 -15.30 4.66 9.53
CA ARG A 74 -13.89 4.78 9.93
C ARG A 74 -13.08 5.38 8.80
N TYR A 75 -12.32 6.43 9.09
CA TYR A 75 -11.56 7.16 8.07
C TYR A 75 -10.60 6.23 7.31
N ILE A 76 -9.84 5.42 8.04
CA ILE A 76 -8.81 4.55 7.46
C ILE A 76 -9.39 3.43 6.58
N VAL A 77 -10.62 2.98 6.84
CA VAL A 77 -11.30 2.00 5.97
C VAL A 77 -11.68 2.67 4.65
N LYS A 78 -12.21 3.90 4.69
CA LYS A 78 -12.51 4.68 3.48
C LYS A 78 -11.25 4.96 2.66
N ALA A 79 -10.15 5.33 3.31
CA ALA A 79 -8.86 5.57 2.67
C ALA A 79 -8.35 4.30 1.96
N ASN A 80 -8.38 3.14 2.64
CA ASN A 80 -8.00 1.87 2.04
C ASN A 80 -8.89 1.50 0.85
N LEU A 81 -10.21 1.67 0.96
CA LEU A 81 -11.13 1.38 -0.15
C LEU A 81 -10.86 2.29 -1.35
N TRP A 82 -10.66 3.59 -1.10
CA TRP A 82 -10.32 4.55 -2.13
C TRP A 82 -9.02 4.18 -2.84
N ILE A 83 -7.96 3.87 -2.09
CA ILE A 83 -6.66 3.48 -2.66
C ILE A 83 -6.73 2.14 -3.38
N ALA A 84 -7.52 1.18 -2.89
CA ALA A 84 -7.71 -0.10 -3.58
C ALA A 84 -8.37 0.11 -4.95
N VAL A 85 -9.43 0.93 -5.02
CA VAL A 85 -10.12 1.24 -6.29
C VAL A 85 -9.21 2.04 -7.21
N PHE A 86 -8.63 3.14 -6.72
CA PHE A 86 -7.77 4.02 -7.51
C PHE A 86 -6.52 3.28 -8.01
N GLY A 87 -5.86 2.53 -7.12
CA GLY A 87 -4.68 1.73 -7.43
C GLY A 87 -5.00 0.61 -8.43
N PHE A 88 -6.15 -0.04 -8.32
CA PHE A 88 -6.59 -1.04 -9.30
C PHE A 88 -6.84 -0.41 -10.67
N ILE A 89 -7.54 0.72 -10.74
CA ILE A 89 -7.78 1.42 -12.01
C ILE A 89 -6.46 1.84 -12.66
N GLY A 90 -5.55 2.42 -11.89
CA GLY A 90 -4.23 2.83 -12.37
C GLY A 90 -3.40 1.68 -12.92
N ASN A 91 -3.29 0.59 -12.15
CA ASN A 91 -2.47 -0.56 -12.53
C ASN A 91 -3.14 -1.47 -13.58
N TYR A 92 -4.47 -1.52 -13.65
CA TYR A 92 -5.17 -2.40 -14.60
C TYR A 92 -5.50 -1.68 -15.91
N TRP A 93 -6.20 -0.55 -15.87
CA TRP A 93 -6.68 0.13 -17.10
C TRP A 93 -5.65 1.10 -17.70
N TYR A 94 -4.98 1.89 -16.86
CA TYR A 94 -4.05 2.92 -17.35
C TYR A 94 -2.63 2.42 -17.63
N THR A 95 -2.39 1.12 -17.46
CA THR A 95 -1.08 0.50 -17.68
C THR A 95 -0.53 0.67 -19.11
N HIS A 96 -1.41 0.83 -20.11
CA HIS A 96 -1.01 1.05 -21.49
C HIS A 96 -0.17 2.34 -21.66
N TYR A 97 -0.37 3.37 -20.83
CA TYR A 97 0.49 4.55 -20.85
C TYR A 97 1.92 4.21 -20.42
N PHE A 98 2.09 3.33 -19.43
CA PHE A 98 3.41 2.90 -18.96
C PHE A 98 4.13 2.02 -19.98
N TYR A 99 3.46 0.99 -20.51
CA TYR A 99 4.11 0.03 -21.40
C TYR A 99 4.19 0.50 -22.85
N ASN A 100 3.12 1.08 -23.39
CA ASN A 100 3.08 1.40 -24.82
C ASN A 100 3.70 2.76 -25.12
N VAL A 101 3.47 3.75 -24.25
CA VAL A 101 3.96 5.13 -24.46
C VAL A 101 5.33 5.32 -23.82
N LEU A 102 5.50 4.98 -22.54
CA LEU A 102 6.77 5.19 -21.82
C LEU A 102 7.79 4.06 -22.02
N LYS A 103 7.37 2.91 -22.58
CA LYS A 103 8.24 1.73 -22.78
C LYS A 103 8.90 1.24 -21.49
N ALA A 104 8.21 1.39 -20.36
CA ALA A 104 8.73 1.04 -19.04
C ALA A 104 8.22 -0.33 -18.60
N ASP A 105 8.92 -1.40 -18.97
CA ASP A 105 8.55 -2.78 -18.66
C ASP A 105 9.18 -3.29 -17.35
N TYR A 106 8.41 -4.04 -16.57
CA TYR A 106 8.96 -4.78 -15.42
C TYR A 106 9.59 -6.09 -15.87
N THR A 107 10.90 -6.23 -15.67
CA THR A 107 11.68 -7.39 -16.11
C THR A 107 11.80 -8.50 -15.06
N PHE A 108 11.50 -8.21 -13.79
CA PHE A 108 11.64 -9.17 -12.70
C PHE A 108 10.57 -10.30 -12.76
N PRO A 109 10.85 -11.48 -12.15
CA PRO A 109 9.89 -12.57 -12.12
C PRO A 109 8.69 -12.21 -11.24
N ALA A 110 7.48 -12.27 -11.78
CA ALA A 110 6.25 -11.99 -11.04
C ALA A 110 5.05 -12.84 -11.47
N HIS A 111 4.07 -12.93 -10.58
CA HIS A 111 2.68 -13.20 -10.97
C HIS A 111 2.11 -11.90 -11.55
N ARG A 112 1.50 -11.97 -12.74
CA ARG A 112 1.05 -10.80 -13.49
C ARG A 112 -0.45 -10.79 -13.66
N LEU A 113 -1.03 -9.59 -13.65
CA LEU A 113 -2.41 -9.30 -13.98
C LEU A 113 -2.41 -8.13 -14.96
N ASN A 114 -2.88 -8.37 -16.19
CA ASN A 114 -2.77 -7.42 -17.31
C ASN A 114 -1.31 -6.95 -17.53
N ASP A 115 -0.38 -7.91 -17.56
CA ASP A 115 1.08 -7.74 -17.65
C ASP A 115 1.77 -6.97 -16.51
N VAL A 116 1.00 -6.36 -15.61
CA VAL A 116 1.51 -5.72 -14.40
C VAL A 116 1.76 -6.75 -13.30
N PRO A 117 2.94 -6.78 -12.67
CA PRO A 117 3.21 -7.59 -11.48
C PRO A 117 2.22 -7.31 -10.35
N ILE A 118 1.59 -8.34 -9.79
CA ILE A 118 0.65 -8.23 -8.66
C ILE A 118 1.33 -7.61 -7.42
N SER A 119 2.64 -7.85 -7.24
CA SER A 119 3.44 -7.19 -6.20
C SER A 119 3.43 -5.66 -6.30
N MET A 120 3.32 -5.11 -7.52
CA MET A 120 3.24 -3.66 -7.72
C MET A 120 1.88 -3.10 -7.30
N TYR A 121 0.77 -3.81 -7.51
CA TYR A 121 -0.54 -3.39 -6.98
C TYR A 121 -0.48 -3.25 -5.44
N LEU A 122 0.18 -4.19 -4.76
CA LEU A 122 0.33 -4.18 -3.30
C LEU A 122 1.26 -3.04 -2.84
N MET A 123 2.41 -2.88 -3.49
CA MET A 123 3.34 -1.80 -3.16
C MET A 123 2.73 -0.42 -3.45
N THR A 124 1.97 -0.28 -4.55
CA THR A 124 1.19 0.92 -4.86
C THR A 124 0.21 1.25 -3.73
N HIS A 125 -0.44 0.24 -3.15
CA HIS A 125 -1.34 0.46 -2.01
C HIS A 125 -0.59 1.03 -0.80
N ALA A 126 0.54 0.42 -0.41
CA ALA A 126 1.38 0.93 0.68
C ALA A 126 1.87 2.37 0.42
N TYR A 127 2.31 2.62 -0.81
CA TYR A 127 2.82 3.92 -1.25
C TYR A 127 1.73 5.01 -1.24
N PHE A 128 0.55 4.78 -1.82
CA PHE A 128 -0.51 5.78 -1.81
C PHE A 128 -1.19 5.95 -0.45
N MET A 129 -1.16 4.93 0.40
CA MET A 129 -1.56 5.10 1.79
C MET A 129 -0.69 6.14 2.49
N PHE A 130 0.62 6.19 2.20
CA PHE A 130 1.51 7.22 2.77
C PHE A 130 1.07 8.66 2.44
N TYR A 131 0.41 8.91 1.29
CA TYR A 131 -0.13 10.23 0.95
C TYR A 131 -1.29 10.68 1.84
N HIS A 132 -1.81 9.79 2.70
CA HIS A 132 -2.83 10.13 3.69
C HIS A 132 -2.22 10.54 5.05
N VAL A 133 -0.90 10.75 5.12
CA VAL A 133 -0.28 11.55 6.17
C VAL A 133 -0.52 13.03 5.82
N LEU A 134 -1.05 13.83 6.77
CA LEU A 134 -1.39 15.29 6.74
C LEU A 134 -2.90 15.62 6.81
#